data_AF-A0A8J4TKG3-F1
#
_entry.id   AF-A0A8J4TKG3-F1
#
_cell.length_a   1.000
_cell.length_b   1.000
_cell.length_c   1.000
_cell.angle_alpha   90.00
_cell.angle_beta   90.00
_cell.angle_gamma   90.00
#
_symmetry.space_group_name_H-M   'P 1'
#
loop_
_entity.id
_entity.type
_entity.pdbx_description
1 polymer ?
#
loop_
_entity_poly.entity_id
_entity_poly.type
_entity_poly.pdbx_seq_one_letter_code
_entity_poly.pdbx_strand_id
1 'polypeptide(L)' 'FFGCGLVAPEKLKGCSVLDLGSGSGRDCYVLSNLVGDNGRVTGIDMTEDL' A
#
# COMPACT_ATOMS: atom_id res chain seq x y z
N PHE A 1 -9.84 -6.74 -5.35
CA PHE A 1 -8.83 -5.88 -5.99
C PHE A 1 -9.42 -5.21 -7.22
N PHE A 2 -9.52 -3.89 -7.17
CA PHE A 2 -9.89 -3.03 -8.30
C PHE A 2 -8.72 -2.08 -8.53
N GLY A 3 -8.18 -2.00 -9.74
CA GLY A 3 -7.04 -1.12 -10.01
C GLY A 3 -6.46 -1.27 -11.41
N CYS A 4 -5.61 -0.31 -11.78
CA CYS A 4 -4.90 -0.25 -13.07
C CYS A 4 -3.40 -0.63 -12.95
N GLY A 5 -2.94 -1.01 -11.76
CA GLY A 5 -1.57 -1.44 -11.48
C GLY A 5 -0.89 -0.58 -10.41
N LEU A 6 0.14 -1.14 -9.75
CA LEU A 6 0.91 -0.46 -8.71
C LEU A 6 2.01 0.42 -9.34
N VAL A 7 1.94 1.73 -9.08
CA VAL A 7 3.04 2.66 -9.39
C VAL A 7 3.80 2.95 -8.10
N ALA A 8 5.01 2.42 -7.99
CA ALA A 8 5.84 2.52 -6.79
C ALA A 8 7.11 3.37 -7.06
N PRO A 9 7.43 4.38 -6.24
CA PRO A 9 8.71 5.09 -6.30
C PRO A 9 9.90 4.15 -6.04
N GLU A 10 11.06 4.42 -6.64
CA GLU A 10 12.26 3.60 -6.43
C GLU A 10 12.83 3.69 -4.99
N LYS A 11 12.56 4.80 -4.29
CA LYS A 11 13.07 5.06 -2.92
C LYS A 11 11.99 4.87 -1.87
N LEU A 12 11.64 3.62 -1.59
CA LEU A 12 10.61 3.28 -0.59
C LEU A 12 11.14 2.75 0.74
N LYS A 13 12.40 2.28 0.79
CA LYS A 13 12.95 1.65 2.00
C LYS A 13 12.94 2.62 3.19
N GLY A 14 12.28 2.24 4.27
CA GLY A 14 12.09 3.03 5.49
C GLY A 14 11.00 4.11 5.39
N CYS A 15 10.28 4.22 4.27
CA CYS A 15 9.24 5.23 4.11
C CYS A 15 7.96 4.87 4.86
N SER A 16 7.20 5.90 5.20
CA SER A 16 5.78 5.77 5.57
C SER A 16 4.93 6.06 4.33
N VAL A 17 4.09 5.10 3.94
CA VAL A 17 3.24 5.17 2.74
C VAL A 17 1.77 5.13 3.16
N LEU A 18 0.96 5.98 2.51
CA LEU A 18 -0.49 6.00 2.64
C LEU A 18 -1.11 5.55 1.32
N ASP A 19 -1.92 4.49 1.36
CA ASP A 19 -2.70 3.97 0.25
C ASP A 19 -4.17 4.38 0.41
N LEU A 20 -4.67 5.18 -0.53
CA LEU A 20 -6.03 5.74 -0.51
C LEU A 20 -6.90 5.00 -1.52
N GLY A 21 -7.95 4.33 -1.04
CA GLY A 21 -8.72 3.37 -1.83
C GLY A 21 -8.03 2.00 -1.87
N SER A 22 -7.50 1.54 -0.74
CA SER A 22 -6.68 0.33 -0.66
C SER A 22 -7.46 -0.96 -0.98
N GLY A 23 -8.79 -0.90 -1.01
CA GLY A 23 -9.71 -2.02 -1.16
C GLY A 23 -9.31 -3.17 -0.24
N SER A 24 -9.21 -4.37 -0.82
CA SER A 24 -8.77 -5.60 -0.15
C SER A 24 -7.29 -5.63 0.26
N GLY A 25 -6.56 -4.50 0.17
CA GLY A 25 -5.20 -4.34 0.70
C GLY A 25 -4.06 -4.93 -0.14
N ARG A 26 -4.28 -5.24 -1.42
CA ARG A 26 -3.24 -5.84 -2.29
C ARG A 26 -2.00 -4.94 -2.41
N ASP A 27 -2.20 -3.66 -2.67
CA ASP A 27 -1.10 -2.72 -2.89
C ASP A 27 -0.39 -2.42 -1.58
N CYS A 28 -1.13 -2.23 -0.48
CA CYS A 28 -0.58 -2.23 0.88
C CYS A 28 0.35 -3.42 1.15
N TYR A 29 -0.07 -4.64 0.80
CA TYR A 29 0.72 -5.84 1.02
C TYR A 29 2.03 -5.83 0.21
N VAL A 30 1.97 -5.49 -1.08
CA VAL A 30 3.17 -5.38 -1.92
C VAL A 30 4.10 -4.28 -1.41
N LEU A 31 3.56 -3.10 -1.08
CA LEU A 31 4.31 -1.97 -0.55
C LEU A 31 4.97 -2.29 0.79
N SER A 32 4.36 -3.12 1.64
CA SER A 32 4.93 -3.52 2.94
C SER A 32 6.31 -4.16 2.80
N ASN A 33 6.50 -4.96 1.75
CA ASN A 33 7.80 -5.58 1.46
C ASN A 33 8.82 -4.56 0.90
N LEU A 34 8.36 -3.58 0.11
CA LEU A 34 9.22 -2.56 -0.50
C LEU A 34 9.72 -1.53 0.52
N VAL A 35 8.89 -1.15 1.50
CA VAL A 35 9.29 -0.24 2.56
C VAL A 35 10.21 -0.92 3.60
N GLY A 36 10.14 -2.25 3.73
CA GLY A 36 10.98 -3.04 4.62
C GLY A 36 10.68 -2.83 6.11
N ASP A 37 11.44 -3.49 6.98
CA ASP A 37 11.14 -3.64 8.41
C ASP A 37 11.04 -2.32 9.20
N ASN A 38 11.72 -1.27 8.73
CA ASN A 38 11.69 0.07 9.35
C ASN A 38 10.66 1.01 8.71
N GLY A 39 9.97 0.56 7.65
CA GLY A 39 8.93 1.30 6.97
C GLY A 39 7.54 0.96 7.49
N ARG A 40 6.54 1.69 6.99
CA ARG A 40 5.15 1.44 7.36
C ARG A 40 4.22 1.76 6.21
N VAL A 41 3.16 0.97 6.05
CA VAL A 41 2.08 1.25 5.11
C VAL A 41 0.76 1.35 5.87
N THR A 42 -0.03 2.38 5.58
CA THR A 42 -1.39 2.55 6.07
C THR A 42 -2.33 2.56 4.87
N GLY A 43 -3.27 1.61 4.83
CA GLY A 43 -4.35 1.59 3.85
C GLY A 43 -5.62 2.18 4.41
N ILE A 44 -6.33 2.97 3.61
CA ILE A 44 -7.66 3.47 3.93
C ILE A 44 -8.58 3.15 2.75
N ASP A 45 -9.73 2.55 3.04
CA ASP A 45 -10.82 2.39 2.08
C ASP A 45 -12.15 2.80 2.74
N MET A 46 -13.15 3.09 1.92
CA MET A 46 -14.51 3.43 2.36
C MET A 46 -15.42 2.19 2.41
N THR A 47 -15.04 1.11 1.74
CA THR A 47 -15.87 -0.09 1.59
C THR A 47 -15.58 -1.08 2.70
N GLU A 48 -16.54 -1.30 3.61
CA GLU A 48 -16.36 -2.23 4.75
C GLU A 48 -16.30 -3.71 4.32
N ASP A 49 -16.94 -4.06 3.21
CA ASP A 49 -17.08 -5.46 2.75
C ASP A 49 -15.88 -5.98 1.93
N LEU A 50 -14.80 -5.19 1.77
CA LEU A 50 -13.65 -5.50 0.90
C LEU A 50 -12.37 -5.89 1.65
#